data_AF-A0A925IBU4-F1
#
_entry.id   AF-A0A925IBU4-F1
#
_cell.length_a   1.000
_cell.length_b   1.000
_cell.length_c   1.000
_cell.angle_alpha   90.00
_cell.angle_beta   90.00
_cell.angle_gamma   90.00
#
_symmetry.space_group_name_H-M   'P 1'
#
loop_
_entity.id
_entity.type
_entity.pdbx_description
1 polymer ?
#
loop_
_entity_poly.entity_id
_entity_poly.type
_entity_poly.pdbx_seq_one_letter_code
_entity_poly.pdbx_strand_id
1 'polypeptide(L)'
;FKPFKNSYTNFRKSHLYDSLSKAGMWNKIRKKRIIKNTLSSFSFGANGYFIFGDLDNTTNVIYPSVVNYFNTKRIRNTRVSDFYSSYGLLFAIRLDSSMSKRRCEIKDTSAAGMHIEYRNDCPCRDTMAKATYESRFPKKFQKGRKKDFKITFGATAYLPTQLSANYSALGYTYKQYSPTVQFAYDTTLNVQKSGTITMPLVMNFGISFKKGLSHTLLTDVSIQNWSYYRFFGEDQKLKNSYRFSLGYQFVSKGKISTDKDVFKNLTFLRAGAYYNTGYLSLKNTLISEYGISLGTGIPMGKRVFSSLNISAEFGRWGTTQNNLVQNNFIRCTIGVTLNDKWFQKRVID
;
A
#
# COMPACT_ATOMS: atom_id res chain seq x y z
N PHE A 1 9.74 -12.22 -4.39
CA PHE A 1 10.92 -12.69 -5.16
C PHE A 1 11.32 -11.66 -6.23
N LYS A 2 12.61 -11.55 -6.59
CA LYS A 2 13.14 -10.62 -7.62
C LYS A 2 14.09 -11.37 -8.56
N PRO A 3 13.59 -12.00 -9.64
CA PRO A 3 14.40 -12.90 -10.48
C PRO A 3 15.59 -12.18 -11.14
N PHE A 4 15.44 -10.89 -11.45
CA PHE A 4 16.43 -10.13 -12.21
C PHE A 4 17.16 -9.07 -11.37
N LYS A 5 17.22 -9.21 -10.04
CA LYS A 5 17.76 -8.18 -9.11
C LYS A 5 19.11 -7.59 -9.54
N ASN A 6 20.01 -8.42 -10.09
CA ASN A 6 21.36 -8.03 -10.49
C ASN A 6 21.51 -7.69 -11.98
N SER A 7 20.42 -7.68 -12.76
CA SER A 7 20.46 -7.48 -14.22
C SER A 7 21.12 -6.15 -14.62
N TYR A 8 20.87 -5.08 -13.87
CA TYR A 8 21.50 -3.77 -14.11
C TYR A 8 22.98 -3.73 -13.75
N THR A 9 23.36 -4.28 -12.60
CA THR A 9 24.76 -4.34 -12.16
C THR A 9 25.59 -5.22 -13.09
N ASN A 10 25.03 -6.34 -13.55
CA ASN A 10 25.69 -7.24 -14.49
C ASN A 10 25.89 -6.56 -15.85
N PHE A 11 24.90 -5.79 -16.33
CA PHE A 11 25.08 -5.00 -17.55
C PHE A 11 26.20 -3.98 -17.42
N ARG A 12 26.27 -3.23 -16.31
CA ARG A 12 27.33 -2.23 -16.09
C ARG A 12 28.75 -2.82 -16.02
N LYS A 13 28.88 -4.08 -15.60
CA LYS A 13 30.16 -4.80 -15.52
C LYS A 13 30.48 -5.61 -16.77
N SER A 14 29.62 -5.59 -17.79
CA SER A 14 29.77 -6.45 -18.97
C SER A 14 30.69 -5.81 -20.02
N HIS A 15 31.45 -6.64 -20.75
CA HIS A 15 32.22 -6.21 -21.92
C HIS A 15 31.39 -5.46 -22.97
N LEU A 16 30.10 -5.77 -23.06
CA LEU A 16 29.15 -5.08 -23.92
C LEU A 16 28.95 -3.60 -23.52
N TYR A 17 28.96 -3.28 -22.23
CA TYR A 17 28.89 -1.89 -21.78
C TYR A 17 30.17 -1.14 -22.15
N ASP A 18 31.32 -1.78 -21.94
CA ASP A 18 32.63 -1.20 -22.27
C ASP A 18 32.79 -0.99 -23.78
N SER A 19 32.39 -1.95 -24.61
CA SER A 19 32.45 -1.83 -26.08
C SER A 19 31.53 -0.72 -26.60
N LEU A 20 30.30 -0.64 -26.09
CA LEU A 20 29.36 0.43 -26.44
C LEU A 20 29.85 1.81 -25.95
N SER A 21 30.53 1.86 -24.80
CA SER A 21 31.08 3.09 -24.23
C SER A 21 32.27 3.59 -25.05
N LYS A 22 33.18 2.68 -25.42
CA LYS A 22 34.31 2.98 -26.30
C LYS A 22 33.84 3.42 -27.70
N ALA A 23 32.79 2.81 -28.23
CA ALA A 23 32.19 3.18 -29.52
C ALA A 23 31.29 4.43 -29.47
N GLY A 24 31.20 5.14 -28.34
CA GLY A 24 30.40 6.37 -28.21
C GLY A 24 28.89 6.18 -28.37
N MET A 25 28.38 4.94 -28.29
CA MET A 25 26.98 4.60 -28.58
C MET A 25 26.05 4.87 -27.38
N TRP A 26 26.05 6.11 -26.88
CA TRP A 26 25.32 6.51 -25.67
C TRP A 26 23.82 6.28 -25.74
N ASN A 27 23.21 6.38 -26.93
CA ASN A 27 21.80 6.08 -27.15
C ASN A 27 21.47 4.59 -26.90
N LYS A 28 22.33 3.68 -27.37
CA LYS A 28 22.17 2.23 -27.12
C LYS A 28 22.38 1.89 -25.65
N ILE A 29 23.38 2.51 -25.00
CA ILE A 29 23.61 2.37 -23.55
C ILE A 29 22.40 2.83 -22.75
N ARG A 30 21.81 3.99 -23.11
CA ARG A 30 20.63 4.53 -22.43
C ARG A 30 19.43 3.58 -22.52
N LYS A 31 19.14 3.04 -23.71
CA LYS A 31 18.07 2.04 -23.90
C LYS A 31 18.32 0.77 -23.07
N LYS A 32 19.52 0.19 -23.13
CA LYS A 32 19.87 -1.01 -22.36
C LYS A 32 19.86 -0.77 -20.84
N ARG A 33 20.30 0.40 -20.39
CA ARG A 33 20.21 0.82 -18.98
C ARG A 33 18.77 0.84 -18.48
N ILE A 34 17.85 1.46 -19.24
CA ILE A 34 16.43 1.52 -18.87
C ILE A 34 15.88 0.09 -18.75
N ILE A 35 16.06 -0.74 -19.79
CA ILE A 35 15.57 -2.13 -19.79
C ILE A 35 16.11 -2.93 -18.61
N LYS A 36 17.43 -2.89 -18.36
CA LYS A 36 18.07 -3.68 -17.30
C LYS A 36 17.69 -3.18 -15.90
N ASN A 37 17.51 -1.87 -15.73
CA ASN A 37 17.02 -1.29 -14.47
C ASN A 37 15.53 -1.64 -14.21
N THR A 38 14.70 -1.61 -15.26
CA THR A 38 13.29 -2.04 -15.17
C THR A 38 13.19 -3.51 -14.82
N LEU A 39 13.94 -4.38 -15.50
CA LEU A 39 14.01 -5.81 -15.16
C LEU A 39 14.46 -6.02 -13.72
N SER A 40 15.50 -5.30 -13.25
CA SER A 40 15.95 -5.41 -11.86
C SER A 40 14.93 -4.98 -10.81
N SER A 41 13.93 -4.20 -11.22
CA SER A 41 12.83 -3.77 -10.36
C SER A 41 11.62 -4.71 -10.40
N PHE A 42 11.58 -5.66 -11.35
CA PHE A 42 10.53 -6.67 -11.44
C PHE A 42 10.55 -7.57 -10.21
N SER A 43 9.39 -7.73 -9.60
CA SER A 43 9.15 -8.63 -8.48
C SER A 43 7.80 -9.30 -8.63
N PHE A 44 7.73 -10.55 -8.20
CA PHE A 44 6.48 -11.24 -7.98
C PHE A 44 6.45 -11.80 -6.56
N GLY A 45 5.25 -12.03 -6.04
CA GLY A 45 5.04 -12.61 -4.73
C GLY A 45 3.73 -13.38 -4.69
N ALA A 46 3.66 -14.32 -3.75
CA ALA A 46 2.43 -14.97 -3.36
C ALA A 46 2.33 -14.86 -1.84
N ASN A 47 1.12 -14.65 -1.35
CA ASN A 47 0.80 -14.66 0.07
C ASN A 47 -0.23 -15.75 0.32
N GLY A 48 0.01 -16.55 1.36
CA GLY A 48 -0.99 -17.46 1.92
C GLY A 48 -1.57 -16.87 3.19
N TYR A 49 -2.88 -16.99 3.35
CA TYR A 49 -3.63 -16.58 4.53
C TYR A 49 -4.37 -17.80 5.07
N PHE A 50 -4.47 -17.90 6.39
CA PHE A 50 -5.36 -18.85 7.04
C PHE A 50 -6.47 -18.03 7.72
N ILE A 51 -7.69 -18.17 7.23
CA ILE A 51 -8.86 -17.47 7.78
C ILE A 51 -9.50 -18.42 8.77
N PHE A 52 -9.60 -18.00 10.02
CA PHE A 52 -10.26 -18.76 11.07
C PHE A 52 -11.06 -17.83 11.98
N GLY A 53 -12.14 -18.35 12.55
CA GLY A 53 -12.92 -17.69 13.58
C GLY A 53 -14.41 -17.63 13.29
N ASP A 54 -15.10 -16.95 14.18
CA ASP A 54 -16.55 -16.82 14.20
C ASP A 54 -16.96 -15.38 13.85
N LEU A 55 -17.95 -15.24 12.97
CA LEU A 55 -18.64 -13.99 12.70
C LEU A 55 -20.05 -14.06 13.30
N ASP A 56 -20.22 -13.39 14.44
CA ASP A 56 -21.51 -13.29 15.13
C ASP A 56 -22.21 -11.98 14.78
N ASN A 57 -23.42 -12.08 14.24
CA ASN A 57 -24.27 -10.94 13.91
C ASN A 57 -25.62 -11.09 14.61
N THR A 58 -25.89 -10.18 15.54
CA THR A 58 -27.17 -10.06 16.22
C THR A 58 -27.91 -8.83 15.71
N THR A 59 -29.09 -9.05 15.13
CA THR A 59 -29.99 -7.98 14.69
C THR A 59 -31.23 -8.00 15.56
N ASN A 60 -31.55 -6.86 16.18
CA ASN A 60 -32.76 -6.68 16.97
C ASN A 60 -33.69 -5.68 16.26
N VAL A 61 -34.96 -6.01 16.15
CA VAL A 61 -36.02 -5.11 15.70
C VAL A 61 -36.92 -4.86 16.90
N ILE A 62 -36.93 -3.62 17.37
CA ILE A 62 -37.67 -3.19 18.55
C ILE A 62 -38.75 -2.22 18.10
N TYR A 63 -40.00 -2.50 18.46
CA TYR A 63 -41.14 -1.62 18.18
C TYR A 63 -41.45 -0.77 19.43
N PRO A 64 -41.28 0.57 19.37
CA PRO A 64 -41.59 1.42 20.51
C PRO A 64 -43.11 1.53 20.72
N SER A 65 -43.55 1.23 21.95
CA SER A 65 -44.82 1.69 22.53
C SER A 65 -46.14 1.23 21.90
N VAL A 66 -46.19 0.03 21.29
CA VAL A 66 -47.47 -0.57 20.84
C VAL A 66 -47.61 -1.98 21.42
N VAL A 67 -48.66 -2.18 22.22
CA VAL A 67 -48.89 -3.36 23.09
C VAL A 67 -48.98 -4.70 22.32
N ASN A 68 -49.24 -4.65 21.02
CA ASN A 68 -49.59 -5.82 20.21
C ASN A 68 -48.49 -6.30 19.25
N TYR A 69 -47.30 -5.70 19.24
CA TYR A 69 -46.21 -6.15 18.39
C TYR A 69 -45.15 -6.92 19.18
N PHE A 70 -44.66 -8.00 18.59
CA PHE A 70 -43.52 -8.73 19.11
C PHE A 70 -42.22 -8.15 18.53
N ASN A 71 -41.23 -7.92 19.39
CA ASN A 71 -39.89 -7.62 18.93
C ASN A 71 -39.30 -8.87 18.29
N THR A 72 -38.35 -8.71 17.37
CA THR A 72 -37.67 -9.84 16.73
C THR A 72 -36.18 -9.75 16.99
N LYS A 73 -35.57 -10.86 17.38
CA LYS A 73 -34.13 -11.01 17.51
C LYS A 73 -33.66 -12.08 16.54
N ARG A 74 -32.64 -11.77 15.75
CA ARG A 74 -31.99 -12.70 14.82
C ARG A 74 -30.51 -12.77 15.11
N ILE A 75 -30.04 -13.95 15.45
CA ILE A 75 -28.65 -14.28 15.71
C ILE A 75 -28.15 -15.12 14.53
N ARG A 76 -27.05 -14.71 13.92
CA ARG A 76 -26.37 -15.45 12.85
C ARG A 76 -24.92 -15.65 13.25
N ASN A 77 -24.46 -16.89 13.23
CA ASN A 77 -23.07 -17.24 13.42
C ASN A 77 -22.56 -17.86 12.11
N THR A 78 -21.43 -17.35 11.62
CA THR A 78 -20.71 -17.94 10.50
C THR A 78 -19.30 -18.26 10.96
N ARG A 79 -18.97 -19.53 11.09
CA ARG A 79 -17.62 -20.01 11.37
C ARG A 79 -16.92 -20.32 10.06
N VAL A 80 -15.73 -19.78 9.86
CA VAL A 80 -14.87 -20.09 8.71
C VAL A 80 -13.56 -20.66 9.20
N SER A 81 -13.03 -21.67 8.51
CA SER A 81 -11.68 -22.18 8.76
C SER A 81 -11.10 -22.74 7.47
N ASP A 82 -10.32 -21.93 6.74
CA ASP A 82 -9.69 -22.39 5.51
C ASP A 82 -8.53 -21.49 5.05
N PHE A 83 -7.77 -21.97 4.08
CA PHE A 83 -6.70 -21.22 3.43
C PHE A 83 -7.22 -20.33 2.30
N TYR A 84 -6.56 -19.19 2.15
CA TYR A 84 -6.80 -18.25 1.06
C TYR A 84 -5.45 -17.79 0.51
N SER A 85 -5.38 -17.42 -0.77
CA SER A 85 -4.12 -16.99 -1.37
C SER A 85 -4.26 -15.77 -2.27
N SER A 86 -3.19 -15.00 -2.35
CA SER A 86 -3.09 -13.87 -3.28
C SER A 86 -1.75 -13.89 -4.00
N TYR A 87 -1.76 -13.40 -5.24
CA TYR A 87 -0.60 -13.32 -6.11
C TYR A 87 -0.40 -11.87 -6.53
N GLY A 88 0.85 -11.44 -6.60
CA GLY A 88 1.20 -10.05 -6.91
C GLY A 88 2.38 -9.95 -7.84
N LEU A 89 2.29 -9.01 -8.79
CA LEU A 89 3.35 -8.59 -9.69
C LEU A 89 3.61 -7.09 -9.49
N LEU A 90 4.87 -6.70 -9.52
CA LEU A 90 5.27 -5.30 -9.43
C LEU A 90 6.48 -5.04 -10.32
N PHE A 91 6.44 -3.96 -11.07
CA PHE A 91 7.56 -3.49 -11.88
C PHE A 91 7.71 -1.97 -11.76
N ALA A 92 8.94 -1.46 -11.87
CA ALA A 92 9.19 -0.03 -11.76
C ALA A 92 10.18 0.47 -12.79
N ILE A 93 9.90 1.67 -13.31
CA ILE A 93 10.74 2.43 -14.22
C ILE A 93 11.31 3.60 -13.42
N ARG A 94 12.64 3.73 -13.38
CA ARG A 94 13.32 4.89 -12.79
C ARG A 94 13.84 5.78 -13.91
N LEU A 95 13.43 7.04 -13.87
CA LEU A 95 13.86 8.09 -14.76
C LEU A 95 14.80 9.00 -13.98
N ASP A 96 16.10 8.83 -14.21
CA ASP A 96 17.10 9.76 -13.69
C ASP A 96 17.05 11.04 -14.52
N SER A 97 16.97 12.21 -13.86
CA SER A 97 17.12 13.50 -14.52
C SER A 97 18.59 13.69 -14.96
N SER A 98 18.98 12.99 -16.00
CA SER A 98 20.33 13.01 -16.58
C SER A 98 20.39 14.01 -17.73
N MET A 99 20.44 15.30 -17.42
CA MET A 99 21.08 16.34 -18.25
C MET A 99 21.49 17.51 -17.34
N SER A 100 22.69 17.42 -16.80
CA SER A 100 23.49 18.61 -16.50
C SER A 100 24.91 18.16 -16.77
N LYS A 101 25.50 18.70 -17.84
CA LYS A 101 26.95 18.71 -18.05
C LYS A 101 27.56 18.95 -16.67
N ARG A 102 28.30 17.97 -16.14
CA ARG A 102 29.22 18.26 -15.05
C ARG A 102 30.23 19.22 -15.66
N ARG A 103 29.98 20.52 -15.54
CA ARG A 103 30.99 21.53 -15.82
C ARG A 103 31.96 21.38 -14.65
N CYS A 104 33.07 20.69 -14.90
CA CYS A 104 34.23 20.79 -14.03
C CYS A 104 34.73 22.22 -14.20
N GLU A 105 34.30 23.12 -13.33
CA GLU A 105 35.04 24.37 -13.13
C GLU A 105 36.23 24.01 -12.25
N ILE A 106 37.40 23.94 -12.88
CA ILE A 106 38.67 24.08 -12.17
C ILE A 106 38.66 25.52 -11.67
N LYS A 107 38.59 25.71 -10.35
CA LYS A 107 38.93 27.01 -9.77
C LYS A 107 40.42 26.98 -9.51
N ASP A 108 41.17 27.68 -10.35
CA ASP A 108 42.53 28.06 -10.04
C ASP A 108 42.51 29.01 -8.84
N THR A 109 42.82 28.48 -7.67
CA THR A 109 43.31 29.30 -6.56
C THR A 109 44.82 29.25 -6.62
N SER A 110 45.41 30.22 -7.30
CA SER A 110 46.84 30.49 -7.22
C SER A 110 47.14 31.07 -5.83
N ALA A 111 47.80 30.27 -4.99
CA ALA A 111 48.59 30.76 -3.88
C ALA A 111 50.00 30.21 -4.07
N ALA A 112 50.91 31.11 -4.45
CA ALA A 112 52.36 31.03 -4.41
C ALA A 112 53.03 29.74 -4.96
N GLY A 113 53.55 29.85 -6.19
CA GLY A 113 54.83 29.27 -6.57
C GLY A 113 54.96 27.74 -6.60
N MET A 114 54.35 27.07 -7.59
CA MET A 114 54.90 25.84 -8.15
C MET A 114 54.32 25.59 -9.54
N HIS A 115 55.17 25.60 -10.59
CA HIS A 115 54.80 25.15 -11.93
C HIS A 115 54.70 23.61 -11.90
N ILE A 116 53.48 23.07 -12.01
CA ILE A 116 53.29 21.65 -12.35
C ILE A 116 52.59 21.61 -13.71
N GLU A 117 53.29 21.09 -14.70
CA GLU A 117 52.77 20.84 -16.03
C GLU A 117 51.89 19.57 -15.99
N TYR A 118 50.57 19.74 -16.03
CA TYR A 118 49.65 18.61 -16.17
C TYR A 118 49.43 18.31 -17.64
N ARG A 119 50.02 17.21 -18.11
CA ARG A 119 49.75 16.63 -19.43
C ARG A 119 48.28 16.21 -19.50
N ASN A 120 47.56 16.80 -20.46
CA ASN A 120 46.16 16.51 -20.72
C ASN A 120 45.99 15.09 -21.24
N ASP A 121 45.55 14.18 -20.36
CA ASP A 121 44.81 12.97 -20.77
C ASP A 121 43.75 12.66 -19.71
N CYS A 122 42.52 13.08 -19.98
CA CYS A 122 41.35 12.57 -19.28
C CYS A 122 41.06 11.14 -19.78
N PRO A 123 41.23 10.13 -18.91
CA PRO A 123 40.06 9.37 -18.53
C PRO A 123 40.01 9.18 -17.01
N CYS A 124 38.83 9.40 -16.43
CA CYS A 124 38.54 9.19 -15.02
C CYS A 124 38.95 7.76 -14.59
N ARG A 125 40.15 7.64 -14.00
CA ARG A 125 40.63 6.43 -13.34
C ARG A 125 40.55 6.69 -11.84
N ASP A 126 39.69 5.92 -11.17
CA ASP A 126 39.67 5.80 -9.72
C ASP A 126 41.03 5.22 -9.28
N THR A 127 41.94 6.07 -8.84
CA THR A 127 43.12 5.65 -8.08
C THR A 127 43.14 6.40 -6.76
N MET A 128 42.89 5.63 -5.69
CA MET A 128 43.13 6.03 -4.32
C MET A 128 44.61 6.42 -4.17
N ALA A 129 44.89 7.66 -3.81
CA ALA A 129 46.17 8.06 -3.27
C ALA A 129 45.97 8.36 -1.77
N LYS A 130 46.63 7.56 -0.94
CA LYS A 130 46.83 7.84 0.49
C LYS A 130 47.70 9.08 0.61
N ALA A 131 47.20 10.12 1.25
CA ALA A 131 48.02 11.18 1.83
C ALA A 131 47.52 11.43 3.25
N THR A 132 48.40 11.11 4.20
CA THR A 132 48.22 11.27 5.63
C THR A 132 48.49 12.73 6.00
N TYR A 133 47.45 13.49 6.35
CA TYR A 133 47.57 14.62 7.28
C TYR A 133 46.19 15.03 7.80
N GLU A 134 46.05 15.07 9.13
CA GLU A 134 44.85 15.48 9.84
C GLU A 134 44.62 16.98 9.66
N SER A 135 43.58 17.36 8.93
CA SER A 135 42.99 18.70 9.07
C SER A 135 41.53 18.69 8.62
N ARG A 136 40.67 19.15 9.54
CA ARG A 136 39.27 19.56 9.40
C ARG A 136 38.48 18.94 8.24
N PHE A 137 37.60 18.00 8.61
CA PHE A 137 36.45 17.53 7.84
C PHE A 137 36.01 18.52 6.74
N PRO A 138 36.18 18.20 5.45
CA PRO A 138 35.52 18.97 4.42
C PRO A 138 34.03 18.79 4.66
N LYS A 139 33.34 19.88 5.01
CA LYS A 139 31.87 19.97 4.99
C LYS A 139 31.44 19.45 3.62
N LYS A 140 31.01 18.19 3.55
CA LYS A 140 30.38 17.63 2.35
C LYS A 140 29.12 18.44 2.13
N PHE A 141 29.24 19.49 1.34
CA PHE A 141 28.12 20.18 0.72
C PHE A 141 27.37 19.11 -0.06
N GLN A 142 26.32 18.53 0.52
CA GLN A 142 25.37 17.68 -0.20
C GLN A 142 24.55 18.58 -1.11
N LYS A 143 25.20 19.07 -2.17
CA LYS A 143 24.59 19.79 -3.28
C LYS A 143 23.43 18.92 -3.78
N GLY A 144 22.22 19.49 -3.74
CA GLY A 144 20.94 18.78 -3.68
C GLY A 144 20.87 17.52 -4.56
N ARG A 145 20.49 16.39 -3.95
CA ARG A 145 20.15 15.17 -4.69
C ARG A 145 19.14 15.53 -5.79
N LYS A 146 19.52 15.30 -7.05
CA LYS A 146 18.67 15.46 -8.23
C LYS A 146 17.34 14.72 -8.01
N LYS A 147 16.24 15.28 -8.48
CA LYS A 147 14.90 14.74 -8.26
C LYS A 147 14.70 13.52 -9.18
N ASP A 148 15.01 12.34 -8.66
CA ASP A 148 14.74 11.08 -9.36
C ASP A 148 13.22 10.86 -9.44
N PHE A 149 12.73 10.54 -10.63
CA PHE A 149 11.35 10.14 -10.84
C PHE A 149 11.27 8.62 -10.91
N LYS A 150 10.33 8.03 -10.17
CA LYS A 150 10.08 6.60 -10.20
C LYS A 150 8.61 6.37 -10.50
N ILE A 151 8.34 5.67 -11.59
CA ILE A 151 7.01 5.18 -11.93
C ILE A 151 6.98 3.70 -11.53
N THR A 152 6.00 3.29 -10.75
CA THR A 152 5.81 1.88 -10.37
C THR A 152 4.44 1.45 -10.84
N PHE A 153 4.37 0.26 -11.40
CA PHE A 153 3.15 -0.41 -11.79
C PHE A 153 3.02 -1.66 -10.93
N GLY A 154 1.82 -1.91 -10.44
CA GLY A 154 1.50 -3.09 -9.63
C GLY A 154 0.24 -3.75 -10.16
N ALA A 155 0.22 -5.08 -10.10
CA ALA A 155 -0.95 -5.90 -10.34
C ALA A 155 -1.06 -6.93 -9.22
N THR A 156 -2.25 -7.16 -8.69
CA THR A 156 -2.51 -8.22 -7.70
C THR A 156 -3.78 -8.96 -8.05
N ALA A 157 -3.83 -10.24 -7.77
CA ALA A 157 -4.99 -11.09 -8.00
C ALA A 157 -5.23 -12.00 -6.80
N TYR A 158 -6.48 -12.04 -6.35
CA TYR A 158 -6.97 -13.04 -5.41
C TYR A 158 -7.87 -13.98 -6.19
N LEU A 159 -7.49 -15.26 -6.26
CA LEU A 159 -8.19 -16.22 -7.09
C LEU A 159 -9.47 -16.72 -6.40
N PRO A 160 -10.51 -17.10 -7.17
CA PRO A 160 -11.68 -17.74 -6.61
C PRO A 160 -11.29 -19.01 -5.85
N THR A 161 -11.81 -19.15 -4.64
CA THR A 161 -11.54 -20.28 -3.74
C THR A 161 -12.80 -20.62 -2.97
N GLN A 162 -12.97 -21.88 -2.62
CA GLN A 162 -14.07 -22.34 -1.78
C GLN A 162 -13.53 -22.45 -0.35
N LEU A 163 -14.12 -21.70 0.56
CA LEU A 163 -13.77 -21.71 1.98
C LEU A 163 -14.74 -22.59 2.73
N SER A 164 -14.21 -23.54 3.50
CA SER A 164 -14.98 -24.38 4.41
C SER A 164 -15.60 -23.54 5.53
N ALA A 165 -16.92 -23.63 5.68
CA ALA A 165 -17.66 -22.80 6.63
C ALA A 165 -18.88 -23.53 7.22
N ASN A 166 -19.22 -23.17 8.45
CA ASN A 166 -20.46 -23.57 9.12
C ASN A 166 -21.28 -22.31 9.42
N TYR A 167 -22.58 -22.39 9.17
CA TYR A 167 -23.52 -21.30 9.37
C TYR A 167 -24.68 -21.77 10.24
N SER A 168 -25.00 -21.00 11.26
CA SER A 168 -26.22 -21.16 12.03
C SER A 168 -26.98 -19.84 12.13
N ALA A 169 -28.30 -19.91 12.05
CA ALA A 169 -29.17 -18.77 12.22
C ALA A 169 -30.37 -19.13 13.09
N LEU A 170 -30.54 -18.37 14.16
CA LEU A 170 -31.68 -18.46 15.07
C LEU A 170 -32.40 -17.12 15.09
N GLY A 171 -33.67 -17.13 14.69
CA GLY A 171 -34.57 -15.98 14.78
C GLY A 171 -35.72 -16.32 15.70
N TYR A 172 -36.04 -15.42 16.62
CA TYR A 172 -37.18 -15.59 17.53
C TYR A 172 -37.86 -14.26 17.84
N THR A 173 -39.15 -14.34 18.13
CA THR A 173 -39.93 -13.21 18.63
C THR A 173 -39.81 -13.12 20.15
N TYR A 174 -39.80 -11.91 20.70
CA TYR A 174 -39.74 -11.69 22.13
C TYR A 174 -40.56 -10.48 22.56
N LYS A 175 -41.04 -10.47 23.81
CA LYS A 175 -41.49 -9.24 24.48
C LYS A 175 -40.47 -8.80 25.49
N GLN A 176 -40.28 -7.48 25.56
CA GLN A 176 -39.43 -6.84 26.54
C GLN A 176 -40.30 -6.27 27.65
N TYR A 177 -40.16 -6.81 28.86
CA TYR A 177 -40.91 -6.37 30.03
C TYR A 177 -40.13 -5.32 30.85
N SER A 178 -38.80 -5.40 30.83
CA SER A 178 -37.90 -4.41 31.42
C SER A 178 -36.62 -4.28 30.58
N PRO A 179 -35.72 -3.32 30.87
CA PRO A 179 -34.43 -3.22 30.18
C PRO A 179 -33.59 -4.51 30.23
N THR A 180 -33.78 -5.34 31.25
CA THR A 180 -33.00 -6.56 31.50
C THR A 180 -33.78 -7.86 31.34
N VAL A 181 -35.13 -7.80 31.29
CA VAL A 181 -35.99 -9.00 31.23
C VAL A 181 -36.67 -9.10 29.87
N GLN A 182 -36.36 -10.19 29.16
CA GLN A 182 -36.90 -10.53 27.84
C GLN A 182 -37.46 -11.95 27.87
N PHE A 183 -38.69 -12.13 27.38
CA PHE A 183 -39.30 -13.45 27.19
C PHE A 183 -39.40 -13.75 25.71
N ALA A 184 -38.76 -14.84 25.28
CA ALA A 184 -38.94 -15.37 23.93
C ALA A 184 -40.30 -16.07 23.84
N TYR A 185 -41.00 -15.85 22.72
CA TYR A 185 -42.31 -16.44 22.46
C TYR A 185 -42.23 -17.55 21.43
N ASP A 186 -41.75 -17.25 20.22
CA ASP A 186 -41.76 -18.20 19.12
C ASP A 186 -40.48 -18.12 18.26
N THR A 187 -40.12 -19.24 17.64
CA THR A 187 -38.96 -19.35 16.76
C THR A 187 -39.37 -19.12 15.31
N THR A 188 -38.88 -18.04 14.71
CA THR A 188 -39.19 -17.66 13.32
C THR A 188 -38.18 -18.17 12.30
N LEU A 189 -36.98 -18.54 12.75
CA LEU A 189 -35.92 -19.07 11.90
C LEU A 189 -35.04 -20.00 12.72
N ASN A 190 -34.83 -21.22 12.23
CA ASN A 190 -33.82 -22.13 12.78
C ASN A 190 -33.15 -22.85 11.61
N VAL A 191 -31.94 -22.41 11.26
CA VAL A 191 -31.18 -22.94 10.12
C VAL A 191 -29.78 -23.28 10.59
N GLN A 192 -29.33 -24.47 10.20
CA GLN A 192 -27.94 -24.88 10.32
C GLN A 192 -27.48 -25.42 8.97
N LYS A 193 -26.36 -24.92 8.47
CA LYS A 193 -25.75 -25.31 7.20
C LYS A 193 -24.26 -25.52 7.42
N SER A 194 -23.74 -26.63 6.91
CA SER A 194 -22.30 -26.86 6.81
C SER A 194 -21.96 -27.02 5.33
N GLY A 195 -20.87 -26.41 4.87
CA GLY A 195 -20.55 -26.40 3.45
C GLY A 195 -19.46 -25.39 3.12
N THR A 196 -19.58 -24.74 1.96
CA THR A 196 -18.54 -23.85 1.44
C THR A 196 -19.06 -22.47 1.07
N ILE A 197 -18.22 -21.46 1.25
CA ILE A 197 -18.39 -20.10 0.74
C ILE A 197 -17.43 -19.92 -0.44
N THR A 198 -17.94 -19.62 -1.63
CA THR A 198 -17.11 -19.37 -2.81
C THR A 198 -16.74 -17.89 -2.87
N MET A 199 -15.46 -17.59 -2.67
CA MET A 199 -14.93 -16.23 -2.80
C MET A 199 -14.75 -15.85 -4.27
N PRO A 200 -15.02 -14.58 -4.64
CA PRO A 200 -14.89 -14.12 -6.02
C PRO A 200 -13.44 -13.81 -6.39
N LEU A 201 -13.17 -13.75 -7.70
CA LEU A 201 -11.92 -13.19 -8.23
C LEU A 201 -11.85 -11.69 -7.89
N VAL A 202 -10.72 -11.26 -7.34
CA VAL A 202 -10.39 -9.84 -7.13
C VAL A 202 -9.10 -9.52 -7.86
N MET A 203 -9.11 -8.49 -8.71
CA MET A 203 -7.92 -7.99 -9.40
C MET A 203 -7.72 -6.51 -9.09
N ASN A 204 -6.48 -6.13 -8.75
CA ASN A 204 -6.13 -4.72 -8.55
C ASN A 204 -4.97 -4.34 -9.45
N PHE A 205 -5.08 -3.22 -10.13
CA PHE A 205 -4.04 -2.62 -10.96
C PHE A 205 -3.74 -1.23 -10.45
N GLY A 206 -2.47 -0.89 -10.25
CA GLY A 206 -2.08 0.39 -9.66
C GLY A 206 -0.86 1.01 -10.33
N ILE A 207 -0.85 2.33 -10.41
CA ILE A 207 0.28 3.13 -10.91
C ILE A 207 0.66 4.14 -9.84
N SER A 208 1.95 4.20 -9.50
CA SER A 208 2.49 5.20 -8.57
C SER A 208 3.55 6.06 -9.26
N PHE A 209 3.45 7.38 -9.12
CA PHE A 209 4.44 8.35 -9.54
C PHE A 209 5.12 8.95 -8.31
N LYS A 210 6.40 8.65 -8.12
CA LYS A 210 7.20 9.14 -7.01
C LYS A 210 8.25 10.15 -7.50
N LYS A 211 8.25 11.35 -6.91
CA LYS A 211 9.22 12.42 -7.18
C LYS A 211 10.14 12.59 -5.97
N GLY A 212 11.38 12.11 -6.11
CA GLY A 212 12.38 12.10 -5.06
C GLY A 212 11.93 11.31 -3.83
N LEU A 213 12.10 11.90 -2.64
CA LEU A 213 11.74 11.27 -1.37
C LEU A 213 10.46 11.84 -0.75
N SER A 214 9.89 12.91 -1.32
CA SER A 214 8.85 13.69 -0.65
C SER A 214 7.46 13.51 -1.23
N HIS A 215 7.29 13.30 -2.54
CA HIS A 215 5.96 13.26 -3.15
C HIS A 215 5.73 11.91 -3.82
N THR A 216 4.57 11.29 -3.53
CA THR A 216 4.09 10.08 -4.20
C THR A 216 2.62 10.26 -4.54
N LEU A 217 2.29 10.20 -5.82
CA LEU A 217 0.92 10.10 -6.32
C LEU A 217 0.65 8.63 -6.67
N LEU A 218 -0.53 8.12 -6.34
CA LEU A 218 -0.96 6.75 -6.57
C LEU A 218 -2.37 6.78 -7.15
N THR A 219 -2.62 5.92 -8.13
CA THR A 219 -3.97 5.63 -8.61
C THR A 219 -4.12 4.12 -8.78
N ASP A 220 -5.29 3.59 -8.46
CA ASP A 220 -5.59 2.17 -8.57
C ASP A 220 -7.02 1.91 -9.06
N VAL A 221 -7.18 0.76 -9.71
CA VAL A 221 -8.46 0.19 -10.14
C VAL A 221 -8.56 -1.21 -9.57
N SER A 222 -9.66 -1.48 -8.87
CA SER A 222 -10.00 -2.79 -8.31
C SER A 222 -11.26 -3.32 -8.98
N ILE A 223 -11.19 -4.54 -9.49
CA ILE A 223 -12.30 -5.27 -10.13
C ILE A 223 -12.60 -6.47 -9.26
N GLN A 224 -13.86 -6.63 -8.84
CA GLN A 224 -14.30 -7.78 -8.05
C GLN A 224 -15.51 -8.45 -8.68
N ASN A 225 -15.39 -9.74 -8.98
CA ASN A 225 -16.42 -10.51 -9.68
C ASN A 225 -17.44 -11.12 -8.70
N TRP A 226 -18.18 -10.27 -7.99
CA TRP A 226 -19.20 -10.71 -7.03
C TRP A 226 -20.31 -11.58 -7.62
N SER A 227 -20.54 -11.55 -8.94
CA SER A 227 -21.49 -12.47 -9.57
C SER A 227 -21.11 -13.95 -9.41
N TYR A 228 -19.84 -14.25 -9.15
CA TYR A 228 -19.34 -15.61 -8.88
C TYR A 228 -19.42 -15.99 -7.40
N TYR A 229 -19.72 -15.05 -6.51
CA TYR A 229 -19.86 -15.32 -5.09
C TYR A 229 -21.02 -16.29 -4.83
N ARG A 230 -20.78 -17.29 -3.99
CA ARG A 230 -21.81 -18.24 -3.54
C ARG A 230 -21.72 -18.38 -2.04
N PHE A 231 -22.86 -18.27 -1.36
CA PHE A 231 -22.95 -18.49 0.08
C PHE A 231 -23.68 -19.81 0.31
N PHE A 232 -22.95 -20.85 0.74
CA PHE A 232 -23.49 -22.21 0.89
C PHE A 232 -24.21 -22.71 -0.37
N GLY A 233 -23.60 -22.49 -1.54
CA GLY A 233 -24.13 -22.87 -2.86
C GLY A 233 -25.16 -21.89 -3.46
N GLU A 234 -25.70 -20.96 -2.67
CA GLU A 234 -26.75 -20.05 -3.13
C GLU A 234 -26.18 -18.80 -3.81
N ASP A 235 -26.74 -18.47 -4.99
CA ASP A 235 -26.47 -17.20 -5.68
C ASP A 235 -27.15 -16.04 -4.95
N GLN A 236 -26.33 -15.12 -4.47
CA GLN A 236 -26.78 -13.91 -3.76
C GLN A 236 -27.22 -12.79 -4.71
N LYS A 237 -27.27 -13.04 -6.03
CA LYS A 237 -27.66 -12.09 -7.08
C LYS A 237 -26.84 -10.80 -7.08
N LEU A 238 -25.57 -10.90 -6.67
CA LEU A 238 -24.65 -9.77 -6.61
C LEU A 238 -24.12 -9.38 -7.99
N LYS A 239 -23.77 -8.12 -8.15
CA LYS A 239 -23.19 -7.55 -9.38
C LYS A 239 -21.71 -7.25 -9.17
N ASN A 240 -20.94 -7.32 -10.26
CA ASN A 240 -19.51 -7.02 -10.20
C ASN A 240 -19.29 -5.56 -9.77
N SER A 241 -18.27 -5.36 -8.94
CA SER A 241 -17.93 -4.04 -8.41
C SER A 241 -16.60 -3.53 -8.98
N TYR A 242 -16.57 -2.25 -9.31
CA TYR A 242 -15.39 -1.54 -9.78
C TYR A 242 -15.08 -0.42 -8.81
N ARG A 243 -13.86 -0.37 -8.31
CA ARG A 243 -13.37 0.71 -7.45
C ARG A 243 -12.22 1.43 -8.11
N PHE A 244 -12.32 2.74 -8.16
CA PHE A 244 -11.28 3.66 -8.62
C PHE A 244 -10.79 4.45 -7.42
N SER A 245 -9.49 4.48 -7.19
CA SER A 245 -8.89 5.24 -6.09
C SER A 245 -7.78 6.15 -6.60
N LEU A 246 -7.67 7.31 -5.96
CA LEU A 246 -6.60 8.28 -6.15
C LEU A 246 -6.04 8.64 -4.77
N GLY A 247 -4.72 8.55 -4.61
CA GLY A 247 -4.04 8.81 -3.35
C GLY A 247 -2.79 9.67 -3.55
N TYR A 248 -2.52 10.53 -2.60
CA TYR A 248 -1.33 11.36 -2.58
C TYR A 248 -0.68 11.28 -1.20
N GLN A 249 0.63 11.04 -1.19
CA GLN A 249 1.45 11.06 0.00
C GLN A 249 2.54 12.11 -0.13
N PHE A 250 2.58 12.99 0.87
CA PHE A 250 3.67 13.93 1.09
C PHE A 250 4.49 13.52 2.31
N VAL A 251 5.80 13.55 2.19
CA VAL A 251 6.75 13.32 3.29
C VAL A 251 7.46 14.63 3.55
N SER A 252 7.12 15.26 4.66
CA SER A 252 7.81 16.45 5.15
C SER A 252 9.21 16.07 5.62
N LYS A 253 10.20 16.88 5.28
CA LYS A 253 11.56 16.77 5.82
C LYS A 253 11.76 17.96 6.73
N GLY A 254 11.73 17.76 8.05
CA GLY A 254 12.16 18.82 8.96
C GLY A 254 13.62 19.23 8.73
N LYS A 255 14.02 20.38 9.26
CA LYS A 255 15.41 20.87 9.18
C LYS A 255 16.34 19.82 9.80
N ILE A 256 17.20 19.25 8.97
CA ILE A 256 18.18 18.22 9.35
C ILE A 256 19.43 18.97 9.83
N SER A 257 19.60 19.10 11.14
CA SER A 257 20.81 19.70 11.72
C SER A 257 21.89 18.65 12.02
N THR A 258 21.53 17.37 12.17
CA THR A 258 22.48 16.26 12.44
C THR A 258 21.88 14.92 11.98
N ASP A 259 22.71 13.94 11.63
CA ASP A 259 22.28 12.59 11.19
C ASP A 259 21.40 11.85 12.23
N LYS A 260 21.45 12.27 13.50
CA LYS A 260 20.62 11.73 14.60
C LYS A 260 19.18 12.29 14.64
N ASP A 261 18.89 13.39 13.93
CA ASP A 261 17.57 14.06 13.94
C ASP A 261 16.71 13.76 12.70
N VAL A 262 17.25 13.04 11.72
CA VAL A 262 16.55 12.75 10.44
C VAL A 262 15.24 11.98 10.67
N PHE A 263 15.22 11.09 11.66
CA PHE A 263 14.07 10.23 11.95
C PHE A 263 12.97 10.91 12.77
N LYS A 264 13.29 11.99 13.51
CA LYS A 264 12.35 12.67 14.41
C LYS A 264 11.35 13.57 13.66
N ASN A 265 11.69 14.00 12.44
CA ASN A 265 10.96 15.06 11.73
C ASN A 265 10.34 14.61 10.39
N LEU A 266 10.13 13.30 10.18
CA LEU A 266 9.54 12.75 8.96
C LEU A 266 8.04 12.50 9.14
N THR A 267 7.23 13.54 9.01
CA THR A 267 5.76 13.39 9.02
C THR A 267 5.26 12.98 7.64
N PHE A 268 4.49 11.90 7.59
CA PHE A 268 3.76 11.46 6.40
C PHE A 268 2.39 12.11 6.40
N LEU A 269 2.07 12.93 5.41
CA LEU A 269 0.71 13.42 5.17
C LEU A 269 0.13 12.66 3.98
N ARG A 270 -1.09 12.17 4.13
CA ARG A 270 -1.79 11.38 3.13
C ARG A 270 -3.16 11.98 2.89
N ALA A 271 -3.55 12.03 1.63
CA ALA A 271 -4.89 12.36 1.21
C ALA A 271 -5.30 11.38 0.12
N GLY A 272 -6.57 11.00 0.06
CA GLY A 272 -7.06 10.15 -0.99
C GLY A 272 -8.56 10.27 -1.19
N ALA A 273 -9.02 9.84 -2.35
CA ALA A 273 -10.43 9.73 -2.67
C ALA A 273 -10.67 8.43 -3.45
N TYR A 274 -11.87 7.88 -3.33
CA TYR A 274 -12.26 6.72 -4.11
C TYR A 274 -13.74 6.76 -4.47
N TYR A 275 -14.06 6.05 -5.54
CA TYR A 275 -15.41 5.72 -5.96
C TYR A 275 -15.51 4.22 -6.18
N ASN A 276 -16.52 3.59 -5.61
CA ASN A 276 -16.83 2.17 -5.78
C ASN A 276 -18.25 2.05 -6.31
N THR A 277 -18.45 1.34 -7.42
CA THR A 277 -19.79 1.10 -7.95
C THR A 277 -20.64 0.25 -7.01
N GLY A 278 -20.02 -0.55 -6.14
CA GLY A 278 -20.69 -1.48 -5.24
C GLY A 278 -21.13 -2.77 -5.93
N TYR A 279 -21.64 -3.71 -5.14
CA TYR A 279 -22.03 -5.06 -5.58
C TYR A 279 -23.50 -5.39 -5.36
N LEU A 280 -24.20 -4.59 -4.56
CA LEU A 280 -25.61 -4.80 -4.23
C LEU A 280 -26.49 -4.00 -5.19
N SER A 281 -27.43 -4.67 -5.85
CA SER A 281 -28.45 -4.01 -6.68
C SER A 281 -29.81 -4.14 -6.01
N LEU A 282 -30.43 -3.00 -5.70
CA LEU A 282 -31.77 -2.90 -5.11
C LEU A 282 -32.64 -2.08 -6.03
N LYS A 283 -33.85 -2.56 -6.35
CA LYS A 283 -34.79 -1.88 -7.27
C LYS A 283 -34.10 -1.43 -8.57
N ASN A 284 -33.35 -2.34 -9.21
CA ASN A 284 -32.55 -2.09 -10.41
C ASN A 284 -31.53 -0.94 -10.30
N THR A 285 -31.18 -0.51 -9.09
CA THR A 285 -30.20 0.54 -8.81
C THR A 285 -29.01 -0.06 -8.08
N LEU A 286 -27.80 0.20 -8.58
CA LEU A 286 -26.57 -0.28 -7.94
C LEU A 286 -26.18 0.66 -6.79
N ILE A 287 -25.92 0.09 -5.62
CA ILE A 287 -25.60 0.84 -4.40
C ILE A 287 -24.11 1.18 -4.40
N SER A 288 -23.78 2.39 -4.83
CA SER A 288 -22.41 2.88 -4.92
C SER A 288 -21.91 3.54 -3.63
N GLU A 289 -20.60 3.71 -3.54
CA GLU A 289 -19.91 4.29 -2.39
C GLU A 289 -18.85 5.29 -2.86
N TYR A 290 -18.76 6.42 -2.17
CA TYR A 290 -17.76 7.47 -2.39
C TYR A 290 -17.11 7.81 -1.07
N GLY A 291 -15.81 8.02 -1.06
CA GLY A 291 -15.09 8.39 0.15
C GLY A 291 -13.88 9.28 -0.11
N ILE A 292 -13.61 10.18 0.83
CA ILE A 292 -12.41 11.01 0.89
C ILE A 292 -11.72 10.69 2.23
N SER A 293 -10.41 10.56 2.20
CA SER A 293 -9.59 10.22 3.37
C SER A 293 -8.44 11.20 3.55
N LEU A 294 -8.14 11.50 4.80
CA LEU A 294 -6.96 12.24 5.23
C LEU A 294 -6.24 11.41 6.30
N GLY A 295 -4.91 11.41 6.28
CA GLY A 295 -4.15 10.67 7.27
C GLY A 295 -2.77 11.26 7.52
N THR A 296 -2.26 11.02 8.72
CA THR A 296 -0.91 11.36 9.13
C THR A 296 -0.18 10.15 9.68
N GLY A 297 1.11 10.05 9.39
CA GLY A 297 2.02 9.07 9.99
C GLY A 297 3.13 9.81 10.72
N ILE A 298 3.23 9.58 12.03
CA ILE A 298 4.21 10.22 12.91
C ILE A 298 5.20 9.14 13.35
N PRO A 299 6.50 9.27 13.04
CA PRO A 299 7.50 8.33 13.50
C PRO A 299 7.64 8.43 15.02
N MET A 300 7.69 7.28 15.68
CA MET A 300 7.87 7.14 17.12
C MET A 300 9.21 6.46 17.37
N GLY A 301 10.03 7.04 18.24
CA GLY A 301 11.31 6.46 18.66
C GLY A 301 12.53 7.02 17.93
N LYS A 302 13.68 6.93 18.60
CA LYS A 302 14.96 7.52 18.15
C LYS A 302 15.84 6.54 17.35
N ARG A 303 15.63 5.23 17.48
CA ARG A 303 16.54 4.18 16.97
C ARG A 303 15.88 3.15 16.06
N VAL A 304 14.59 2.91 16.20
CA VAL A 304 13.85 1.96 15.38
C VAL A 304 12.62 2.65 14.78
N PHE A 305 12.27 2.27 13.55
CA PHE A 305 11.26 2.94 12.73
C PHE A 305 9.84 2.56 13.18
N SER A 306 9.46 2.85 14.41
CA SER A 306 8.06 2.72 14.83
C SER A 306 7.27 3.94 14.34
N SER A 307 5.96 3.82 14.15
CA SER A 307 5.11 4.94 13.73
C SER A 307 3.69 4.83 14.25
N LEU A 308 3.10 5.99 14.57
CA LEU A 308 1.68 6.17 14.81
C LEU A 308 1.03 6.69 13.55
N ASN A 309 0.04 5.98 13.03
CA ASN A 309 -0.74 6.38 11.88
C ASN A 309 -2.16 6.72 12.36
N ILE A 310 -2.64 7.90 11.99
CA ILE A 310 -3.99 8.34 12.29
C ILE A 310 -4.63 8.70 10.96
N SER A 311 -5.84 8.25 10.70
CA SER A 311 -6.60 8.64 9.51
C SER A 311 -8.07 8.84 9.82
N ALA A 312 -8.69 9.75 9.08
CA ALA A 312 -10.11 9.99 9.06
C ALA A 312 -10.61 9.86 7.62
N GLU A 313 -11.73 9.18 7.43
CA GLU A 313 -12.40 8.99 6.15
C GLU A 313 -13.84 9.46 6.29
N PHE A 314 -14.29 10.22 5.30
CA PHE A 314 -15.63 10.77 5.21
C PHE A 314 -16.23 10.30 3.90
N GLY A 315 -17.40 9.70 3.97
CA GLY A 315 -17.97 9.08 2.79
C GLY A 315 -19.46 8.89 2.87
N ARG A 316 -19.98 8.37 1.78
CA ARG A 316 -21.38 8.08 1.56
C ARG A 316 -21.51 6.75 0.86
N TRP A 317 -22.43 5.94 1.34
CA TRP A 317 -22.79 4.65 0.78
C TRP A 317 -24.30 4.60 0.50
N GLY A 318 -24.68 4.23 -0.72
CA GLY A 318 -26.05 4.17 -1.18
C GLY A 318 -26.58 5.47 -1.78
N THR A 319 -27.90 5.50 -2.01
CA THR A 319 -28.60 6.55 -2.74
C THR A 319 -29.99 6.76 -2.17
N THR A 320 -30.52 7.97 -2.26
CA THR A 320 -31.91 8.29 -1.91
C THR A 320 -32.87 8.09 -3.09
N GLN A 321 -32.34 7.88 -4.30
CA GLN A 321 -33.15 7.62 -5.50
C GLN A 321 -33.93 6.31 -5.35
N ASN A 322 -35.12 6.22 -5.97
CA ASN A 322 -35.98 5.03 -5.92
C ASN A 322 -36.41 4.60 -4.51
N ASN A 323 -36.55 5.56 -3.58
CA ASN A 323 -36.86 5.32 -2.18
C ASN A 323 -35.88 4.32 -1.55
N LEU A 324 -34.60 4.49 -1.85
CA LEU A 324 -33.50 3.75 -1.26
C LEU A 324 -32.87 4.55 -0.12
N VAL A 325 -32.03 3.88 0.67
CA VAL A 325 -31.37 4.46 1.83
C VAL A 325 -29.96 4.89 1.45
N GLN A 326 -29.59 6.08 1.92
CA GLN A 326 -28.24 6.62 1.81
C GLN A 326 -27.67 6.80 3.22
N ASN A 327 -26.50 6.22 3.44
CA ASN A 327 -25.76 6.33 4.69
C ASN A 327 -24.54 7.23 4.49
N ASN A 328 -24.43 8.28 5.31
CA ASN A 328 -23.20 9.05 5.43
C ASN A 328 -22.40 8.48 6.60
N PHE A 329 -21.09 8.38 6.45
CA PHE A 329 -20.23 7.82 7.49
C PHE A 329 -18.95 8.63 7.69
N ILE A 330 -18.44 8.54 8.92
CA ILE A 330 -17.11 9.01 9.31
C ILE A 330 -16.39 7.82 9.92
N ARG A 331 -15.19 7.51 9.44
CA ARG A 331 -14.36 6.43 9.93
C ARG A 331 -13.02 6.99 10.39
N CYS A 332 -12.75 6.88 11.69
CA CYS A 332 -11.45 7.21 12.27
C CYS A 332 -10.65 5.93 12.49
N THR A 333 -9.38 5.91 12.13
CA THR A 333 -8.48 4.77 12.30
C THR A 333 -7.19 5.21 12.96
N ILE A 334 -6.78 4.47 13.99
CA ILE A 334 -5.48 4.62 14.63
C ILE A 334 -4.72 3.31 14.43
N GLY A 335 -3.53 3.38 13.85
CA GLY A 335 -2.68 2.24 13.57
C GLY A 335 -1.28 2.46 14.10
N VAL A 336 -0.78 1.53 14.92
CA VAL A 336 0.58 1.58 15.45
C VAL A 336 1.44 0.57 14.72
N THR A 337 2.58 1.01 14.20
CA THR A 337 3.64 0.13 13.69
C THR A 337 4.75 0.11 14.72
N LEU A 338 5.00 -1.04 15.33
CA LEU A 338 6.11 -1.25 16.24
C LEU A 338 7.20 -2.01 15.50
N ASN A 339 8.35 -1.38 15.32
CA ASN A 339 9.54 -2.04 14.83
C ASN A 339 10.55 -2.13 15.97
N ASP A 340 11.17 -3.29 16.13
CA ASP A 340 12.26 -3.49 17.07
C ASP A 340 13.38 -4.33 16.41
N LYS A 341 14.61 -4.18 16.90
CA LYS A 341 15.74 -5.01 16.51
C LYS A 341 15.88 -6.15 17.50
N TRP A 342 15.29 -7.29 17.18
CA TRP A 342 15.47 -8.48 18.01
C TRP A 342 16.88 -9.05 17.83
N PHE A 343 17.44 -9.60 18.92
CA PHE A 343 18.68 -10.38 18.92
C PHE A 343 19.99 -9.62 18.62
N GLN A 344 20.06 -8.30 18.86
CA GLN A 344 21.37 -7.63 18.91
C GLN A 344 22.10 -7.97 20.22
N LYS A 345 23.14 -8.82 20.13
CA LYS A 345 24.06 -9.06 21.25
C LYS A 345 24.72 -7.74 21.64
N ARG A 346 24.53 -7.30 22.89
CA ARG A 346 25.21 -6.11 23.41
C ARG A 346 26.67 -6.48 23.64
N VAL A 347 27.59 -5.70 23.09
CA VAL A 347 28.98 -5.69 23.56
C VAL A 347 28.97 -4.88 24.84
N ILE A 348 29.36 -5.49 25.94
CA ILE A 348 29.62 -4.83 27.21
C ILE A 348 31.14 -4.60 27.18
N ASP A 349 31.55 -3.33 27.17
CA ASP A 349 32.96 -2.94 27.33
C ASP A 349 33.35 -2.98 28.81
#